data_AF-A0A8D0M9Q0-F1
#
_entry.id   AF-A0A8D0M9Q0-F1
#
_cell.length_a   1.000
_cell.length_b   1.000
_cell.length_c   1.000
_cell.angle_alpha   90.00
_cell.angle_beta   90.00
_cell.angle_gamma   90.00
#
_symmetry.space_group_name_H-M   'P 1'
#
loop_
_entity.id
_entity.type
_entity.pdbx_description
1 polymer ?
#
loop_
_entity_poly.entity_id
_entity_poly.type
_entity_poly.pdbx_seq_one_letter_code
_entity_poly.pdbx_strand_id
1 'polypeptide(L)' 'MPHLENIVLCRESQVSTLQSLFGERHHFSFPSIFIYGHTASGKTYVTQTLLKTLEVYKELRIYLY' A
#
# COMPACT_ATOMS: atom_id res chain seq x y z
N MET A 1 4.20 11.41 -8.51
CA MET A 1 4.43 10.00 -8.09
C MET A 1 4.23 9.08 -9.29
N PRO A 2 4.95 7.95 -9.41
CA PRO A 2 4.78 7.02 -10.55
C PRO A 2 3.39 6.38 -10.52
N HIS A 3 2.73 6.18 -11.67
CA HIS A 3 1.46 5.45 -11.73
C HIS A 3 1.72 3.94 -11.61
N LEU A 4 1.37 3.34 -10.45
CA LEU A 4 1.65 1.93 -10.15
C LEU A 4 0.42 1.02 -10.24
N GLU A 5 -0.71 1.51 -10.73
CA GLU A 5 -2.01 0.81 -10.68
C GLU A 5 -1.97 -0.60 -11.30
N ASN A 6 -1.13 -0.82 -12.31
CA ASN A 6 -1.02 -2.11 -13.01
C ASN A 6 0.10 -3.03 -12.49
N ILE A 7 0.77 -2.70 -11.38
CA ILE A 7 1.85 -3.54 -10.84
C ILE A 7 1.32 -4.83 -10.19
N VAL A 8 0.06 -4.81 -9.73
CA VAL A 8 -0.66 -5.98 -9.23
C VAL A 8 -2.01 -6.07 -9.94
N LEU A 9 -2.21 -7.15 -10.70
CA LEU A 9 -3.44 -7.41 -11.43
C LEU A 9 -4.65 -7.52 -10.48
N CYS A 10 -5.80 -7.02 -10.93
CA CYS A 10 -7.09 -7.06 -10.24
C CYS A 10 -7.11 -6.31 -8.90
N ARG A 11 -6.10 -5.47 -8.63
CA ARG A 11 -5.95 -4.70 -7.40
C ARG A 11 -5.65 -3.23 -7.66
N GLU A 12 -6.00 -2.77 -8.86
CA GLU A 12 -5.70 -1.43 -9.38
C GLU A 12 -6.25 -0.35 -8.43
N SER A 13 -7.48 -0.51 -7.96
CA SER A 13 -8.13 0.44 -7.04
C SER A 13 -7.51 0.43 -5.64
N GLN A 14 -7.17 -0.74 -5.10
CA GLN A 14 -6.51 -0.83 -3.80
C GLN A 14 -5.07 -0.30 -3.86
N VAL A 15 -4.37 -0.52 -4.97
CA VAL A 15 -3.04 0.04 -5.24
C VAL A 15 -3.12 1.55 -5.27
N SER A 16 -4.03 2.12 -6.08
CA SER A 16 -4.23 3.58 -6.18
C SER A 16 -4.56 4.18 -4.81
N THR A 17 -5.45 3.54 -4.05
CA THR A 17 -5.83 3.98 -2.69
C THR A 17 -4.63 3.98 -1.72
N LEU A 18 -3.91 2.86 -1.61
CA LEU A 18 -2.76 2.77 -0.70
C LEU A 18 -1.65 3.72 -1.11
N GLN A 19 -1.40 3.89 -2.41
CA GLN A 19 -0.42 4.83 -2.92
C GLN A 19 -0.77 6.27 -2.54
N SER A 20 -2.04 6.68 -2.68
CA SER A 20 -2.50 8.00 -2.25
C SER A 20 -2.37 8.20 -0.74
N LEU A 21 -2.64 7.16 0.07
CA LEU A 21 -2.48 7.22 1.52
C LEU A 21 -1.01 7.38 1.95
N PHE A 22 -0.07 6.74 1.25
CA PHE A 22 1.36 6.89 1.52
C PHE A 22 1.85 8.31 1.20
N GLY A 23 1.24 8.95 0.20
CA GLY A 23 1.54 10.30 -0.24
C GLY A 23 3.00 10.45 -0.68
N GLU A 24 3.48 11.69 -0.79
CA GLU A 24 4.87 11.95 -1.11
C GLU A 24 5.82 11.60 0.04
N ARG A 25 7.10 11.36 -0.27
CA ARG A 25 8.09 10.92 0.73
C ARG A 25 8.23 11.88 1.91
N HIS A 26 8.05 13.18 1.68
CA HIS A 26 8.16 14.22 2.70
C HIS A 26 6.84 14.53 3.43
N HIS A 27 5.70 13.97 2.97
CA HIS A 27 4.43 14.13 3.66
C HIS A 27 4.32 13.18 4.84
N PHE A 28 3.71 13.67 5.92
CA PHE A 28 3.20 12.78 6.96
C PHE A 28 2.07 11.93 6.38
N SER A 29 2.07 10.64 6.73
CA SER A 29 0.97 9.72 6.44
C SER A 29 0.25 9.40 7.75
N PHE A 30 -0.72 8.49 7.68
CA PHE A 30 -1.40 7.99 8.86
C PHE A 30 -0.41 7.31 9.83
N PRO A 31 -0.59 7.45 11.14
CA PRO A 31 0.26 6.76 12.12
C PRO A 31 0.11 5.23 12.06
N SER A 32 -1.05 4.75 11.63
CA SER A 32 -1.33 3.33 11.43
C SER A 32 -2.42 3.11 10.39
N ILE A 33 -2.29 2.06 9.59
CA ILE A 33 -3.31 1.60 8.62
C ILE A 33 -3.68 0.15 8.94
N PHE A 34 -4.97 -0.13 8.95
CA PHE A 34 -5.53 -1.47 9.15
C PHE A 34 -6.19 -1.95 7.86
N ILE A 35 -5.76 -3.10 7.35
CA ILE A 35 -6.28 -3.70 6.11
C ILE A 35 -6.92 -5.03 6.46
N TYR A 36 -8.23 -5.15 6.18
CA TYR A 36 -9.01 -6.35 6.42
C TYR A 36 -9.38 -7.06 5.12
N GLY A 37 -9.66 -8.35 5.21
CA GLY A 37 -10.28 -9.12 4.13
C GLY A 37 -10.11 -10.62 4.33
N HIS A 38 -10.64 -11.44 3.43
CA HIS A 38 -10.46 -12.89 3.51
C HIS A 38 -8.99 -13.30 3.28
N THR A 39 -8.65 -14.52 3.66
CA THR A 39 -7.42 -15.19 3.22
C THR A 39 -7.36 -15.23 1.69
N ALA A 40 -6.16 -15.21 1.11
CA ALA A 40 -5.92 -15.21 -0.34
C ALA A 40 -6.47 -13.99 -1.13
N SER A 41 -6.94 -12.94 -0.46
CA SER A 41 -7.36 -11.69 -1.13
C SER A 41 -6.18 -10.85 -1.68
N GLY A 42 -4.94 -11.19 -1.32
CA GLY A 42 -3.73 -10.54 -1.82
C GLY A 42 -3.24 -9.35 -1.01
N LYS A 43 -3.79 -9.09 0.18
CA LYS A 43 -3.45 -7.93 1.05
C LYS A 43 -1.95 -7.80 1.28
N THR A 44 -1.31 -8.88 1.72
CA THR A 44 0.14 -8.93 1.98
C THR A 44 0.95 -8.70 0.71
N TYR A 45 0.54 -9.30 -0.40
CA TYR A 45 1.23 -9.17 -1.68
C TYR A 45 1.20 -7.72 -2.19
N VAL A 46 0.01 -7.10 -2.23
CA VAL A 46 -0.15 -5.69 -2.64
C VAL A 46 0.69 -4.77 -1.75
N THR A 47 0.60 -4.94 -0.43
CA THR A 47 1.30 -4.10 0.54
C THR A 47 2.82 -4.21 0.37
N GLN A 48 3.37 -5.43 0.32
CA GLN A 48 4.81 -5.63 0.16
C GLN A 48 5.33 -5.15 -1.18
N THR A 49 4.59 -5.37 -2.26
CA THR A 49 4.95 -4.88 -3.61
C THR A 49 5.06 -3.35 -3.59
N LEU A 50 4.07 -2.64 -3.05
CA LEU A 50 4.11 -1.18 -3.00
C LEU A 50 5.24 -0.64 -2.13
N LEU A 51 5.44 -1.21 -0.94
CA LEU A 51 6.53 -0.77 -0.05
C LEU A 51 7.90 -0.96 -0.70
N LYS A 52 8.11 -2.08 -1.41
CA LYS A 52 9.34 -2.36 -2.14
C LYS A 52 9.51 -1.42 -3.34
N THR A 53 8.47 -1.24 -4.15
CA THR A 53 8.55 -0.41 -5.37
C THR A 53 8.73 1.07 -5.06
N LEU A 54 8.08 1.58 -4.00
CA LEU A 54 8.19 2.98 -3.62
C LEU A 54 9.39 3.26 -2.69
N GLU A 55 10.05 2.20 -2.18
CA GLU A 55 11.11 2.24 -1.17
C GLU A 55 10.73 3.08 0.06
N VAL A 56 9.48 2.95 0.50
CA VAL A 56 8.94 3.75 1.60
C VAL A 56 9.21 3.03 2.91
N TYR A 57 10.16 3.55 3.68
CA TYR A 57 10.45 3.11 5.05
C TYR A 57 9.95 4.15 6.08
N LYS A 58 8.68 4.53 5.99
CA LYS A 58 8.05 5.38 7.02
C LYS A 58 7.78 4.54 8.27
N GLU A 59 7.73 5.17 9.45
CA GLU A 59 7.23 4.55 10.71
C GLU A 59 5.74 4.16 10.68
N LEU A 60 5.16 4.02 9.48
CA LEU A 60 3.79 3.58 9.26
C LEU A 60 3.65 2.12 9.70
N ARG A 61 2.76 1.89 10.67
CA ARG A 61 2.38 0.53 11.08
C ARG A 61 1.23 0.04 10.22
N ILE A 62 1.46 -1.06 9.49
CA ILE A 62 0.43 -1.72 8.68
C ILE A 62 0.02 -3.04 9.33
N TYR A 63 -1.26 -3.15 9.64
CA TYR A 63 -1.87 -4.33 10.23
C TYR A 63 -2.71 -5.06 9.16
N LEU A 64 -2.45 -6.35 8.97
CA LEU A 64 -3.13 -7.18 7.97
C LEU A 64 -3.94 -8.28 8.67
N TYR A 65 -5.25 -8.28 8.47
CA TYR A 65 -6.20 -9.28 9.01
C TYR A 65 -6.98 -9.93 7.88
#